data_AF-A0A257TSG4-F1
#
_entry.id   AF-A0A257TSG4-F1
#
_cell.length_a   1.000
_cell.length_b   1.000
_cell.length_c   1.000
_cell.angle_alpha   90.00
_cell.angle_beta   90.00
_cell.angle_gamma   90.00
#
_symmetry.space_group_name_H-M   'P 1'
#
loop_
_entity.id
_entity.type
_entity.pdbx_description
1 polymer ?
#
loop_
_entity_poly.entity_id
_entity_poly.type
_entity_poly.pdbx_seq_one_letter_code
_entity_poly.pdbx_strand_id
1 'polypeptide(L)'
;NDLAELRSLAVSDKVQGKGLGTFVVEALMNDAAELGLKHVFALTYKPHFFERLGFRIIDKQQLPHKVWSICIDCLKFPVCDEVAMQIEVEEWVKNRAPSELK
;
A
#
# COMPACT_ATOMS: atom_id res chain seq x y z
N ASN A 1 -4.97 16.17 -3.80
CA ASN A 1 -4.37 14.82 -3.97
C ASN A 1 -4.46 14.12 -2.64
N ASP A 2 -5.35 13.15 -2.55
CA ASP A 2 -5.73 12.39 -1.36
C ASP A 2 -5.38 10.89 -1.49
N LEU A 3 -4.45 10.59 -2.41
CA LEU A 3 -3.93 9.26 -2.71
C LEU A 3 -2.41 9.24 -2.54
N ALA A 4 -1.88 8.24 -1.84
CA ALA A 4 -0.46 7.93 -1.77
C ALA A 4 -0.16 6.49 -2.16
N GLU A 5 1.10 6.24 -2.55
CA GLU A 5 1.59 4.92 -2.92
C GLU A 5 2.66 4.45 -1.94
N LEU A 6 2.54 3.22 -1.46
CA LEU A 6 3.62 2.52 -0.78
C LEU A 6 4.60 1.97 -1.82
N ARG A 7 5.79 2.57 -1.91
CA ARG A 7 6.82 2.21 -2.88
C ARG A 7 8.04 1.59 -2.23
N SER A 8 8.68 0.69 -2.98
CA SER A 8 9.99 0.12 -2.64
C SER A 8 10.09 -0.53 -1.26
N LEU A 9 9.00 -1.08 -0.74
CA LEU A 9 8.99 -1.85 0.50
C LEU A 9 9.72 -3.18 0.29
N ALA A 10 10.79 -3.41 1.04
CA ALA A 10 11.55 -4.64 1.01
C ALA A 10 12.06 -5.00 2.41
N VAL A 11 12.14 -6.30 2.68
CA VAL A 11 12.75 -6.86 3.91
C VAL A 11 13.73 -7.93 3.47
N SER A 12 14.96 -7.88 4.00
CA SER A 12 15.98 -8.90 3.73
C SER A 12 15.48 -10.31 4.03
N ASP A 13 15.71 -11.24 3.10
CA ASP A 13 15.27 -12.65 3.20
C ASP A 13 15.73 -13.31 4.52
N LYS A 14 16.86 -12.87 5.08
CA LYS A 14 17.41 -13.37 6.35
C LYS A 14 16.52 -13.10 7.56
N VAL A 15 15.59 -12.14 7.46
CA VAL A 15 14.78 -11.65 8.58
C VAL A 15 13.28 -11.54 8.23
N GLN A 16 12.85 -12.09 7.09
CA GLN A 16 11.43 -12.16 6.74
C GLN A 16 10.64 -13.04 7.72
N GLY A 17 9.32 -12.88 7.74
CA GLY A 17 8.41 -13.61 8.64
C GLY A 17 8.38 -13.10 10.09
N LYS A 18 9.19 -12.08 10.43
CA LYS A 18 9.29 -11.50 11.78
C LYS A 18 8.43 -10.25 11.99
N GLY A 19 7.47 -9.98 11.11
CA GLY A 19 6.60 -8.79 11.20
C GLY A 19 7.24 -7.45 10.79
N LEU A 20 8.50 -7.42 10.36
CA LEU A 20 9.19 -6.16 10.00
C LEU A 20 8.49 -5.39 8.86
N GLY A 21 8.04 -6.10 7.81
CA GLY A 21 7.32 -5.45 6.71
C GLY A 21 6.00 -4.85 7.17
N THR A 22 5.29 -5.55 8.06
CA THR A 22 4.07 -5.05 8.70
C THR A 22 4.38 -3.78 9.49
N PHE A 23 5.38 -3.80 10.36
CA PHE A 23 5.80 -2.64 11.16
C PHE A 23 6.08 -1.40 10.29
N VAL A 24 6.76 -1.56 9.16
CA VAL A 24 7.01 -0.44 8.23
C VAL A 24 5.71 0.08 7.62
N VAL A 25 4.83 -0.79 7.13
CA VAL A 25 3.54 -0.37 6.56
C VAL A 25 2.71 0.36 7.61
N GLU A 26 2.71 -0.11 8.86
CA GLU A 26 1.97 0.52 9.94
C GLU A 26 2.41 1.94 10.22
N ALA A 27 3.73 2.17 10.31
CA ALA A 27 4.28 3.52 10.47
C ALA A 27 3.86 4.43 9.31
N LEU A 28 3.97 3.95 8.06
CA LEU A 28 3.59 4.72 6.88
C LEU A 28 2.08 5.00 6.80
N MET A 29 1.24 4.11 7.31
CA MET A 29 -0.20 4.33 7.38
C MET A 29 -0.57 5.35 8.46
N ASN A 30 0.18 5.40 9.57
CA ASN A 30 0.03 6.46 10.56
C ASN A 30 0.40 7.82 9.96
N ASP A 31 1.53 7.91 9.25
CA ASP A 31 1.93 9.12 8.52
C ASP A 31 0.84 9.52 7.51
N ALA A 32 0.26 8.55 6.79
CA ALA A 32 -0.81 8.82 5.83
C ALA A 32 -2.08 9.39 6.49
N ALA A 33 -2.43 8.91 7.68
CA ALA A 33 -3.53 9.43 8.48
C ALA A 33 -3.25 10.86 8.98
N GLU A 34 -2.04 11.11 9.50
CA GLU A 34 -1.62 12.44 9.95
C GLU A 34 -1.60 13.48 8.81
N LEU A 35 -1.23 13.04 7.60
CA LEU A 35 -1.26 13.86 6.39
C LEU A 35 -2.67 14.08 5.82
N GLY A 36 -3.70 13.46 6.40
CA GLY A 36 -5.09 13.59 5.94
C GLY A 36 -5.36 12.95 4.58
N LEU A 37 -4.60 11.91 4.21
CA LEU A 37 -4.85 11.14 3.00
C LEU A 37 -6.12 10.31 3.13
N LYS A 38 -6.81 10.06 2.01
CA LYS A 38 -8.01 9.22 2.00
C LYS A 38 -7.69 7.79 1.59
N HIS A 39 -6.77 7.62 0.65
CA HIS A 39 -6.45 6.32 0.08
C HIS A 39 -4.94 6.09 0.05
N VAL A 40 -4.54 4.86 0.32
CA VAL A 40 -3.17 4.38 0.11
C VAL A 40 -3.23 3.15 -0.77
N PHE A 41 -2.37 3.08 -1.78
CA PHE A 41 -2.28 1.93 -2.67
C PHE A 41 -0.85 1.38 -2.78
N ALA A 42 -0.73 0.17 -3.31
CA ALA A 42 0.53 -0.46 -3.67
C ALA A 42 0.35 -1.27 -4.96
N LEU A 43 1.35 -1.26 -5.83
CA LEU A 43 1.51 -2.23 -6.90
C LEU A 43 2.48 -3.31 -6.43
N THR A 44 2.06 -4.58 -6.45
CA THR A 44 2.82 -5.64 -5.76
C THR A 44 2.71 -7.02 -6.41
N TYR A 45 3.76 -7.82 -6.21
CA TYR A 45 3.78 -9.27 -6.50
C TYR A 45 3.38 -10.14 -5.29
N LYS A 46 3.11 -9.52 -4.14
CA LYS A 46 2.79 -10.21 -2.87
C LYS A 46 1.46 -9.70 -2.31
N PRO A 47 0.32 -9.85 -3.03
CA PRO A 47 -0.98 -9.31 -2.60
C PRO A 47 -1.41 -9.82 -1.22
N HIS A 48 -1.20 -11.12 -0.95
CA HIS A 48 -1.52 -11.73 0.35
C HIS A 48 -0.85 -11.07 1.56
N PHE A 49 0.30 -10.40 1.39
CA PHE A 49 0.90 -9.63 2.47
C PHE A 49 0.04 -8.42 2.83
N PHE A 50 -0.44 -7.68 1.83
CA PHE A 50 -1.27 -6.49 2.00
C PHE A 50 -2.72 -6.82 2.39
N GLU A 51 -3.27 -7.93 1.88
CA GLU A 51 -4.60 -8.41 2.28
C GLU A 51 -4.71 -8.65 3.80
N ARG A 52 -3.67 -9.21 4.41
CA ARG A 52 -3.60 -9.40 5.88
C ARG A 52 -3.59 -8.08 6.65
N LEU A 53 -3.22 -6.98 6.01
CA LEU A 53 -3.23 -5.64 6.57
C LEU A 53 -4.53 -4.87 6.26
N GLY A 54 -5.51 -5.52 5.62
CA GLY A 54 -6.81 -4.92 5.29
C GLY A 54 -6.86 -4.21 3.94
N PHE A 55 -5.79 -4.26 3.14
CA PHE A 55 -5.86 -3.78 1.76
C PHE A 55 -6.71 -4.73 0.92
N ARG A 56 -7.40 -4.16 -0.08
CA ARG A 56 -8.26 -4.89 -1.01
C ARG A 56 -7.67 -4.79 -2.42
N ILE A 57 -7.88 -5.83 -3.22
CA ILE A 57 -7.54 -5.80 -4.64
C ILE A 57 -8.47 -4.80 -5.34
N ILE A 58 -7.91 -3.94 -6.19
CA ILE A 58 -8.66 -3.05 -7.08
C ILE A 58 -8.24 -3.27 -8.54
N ASP A 59 -9.09 -2.86 -9.48
CA ASP A 59 -8.67 -2.77 -10.88
C ASP A 59 -7.67 -1.63 -11.02
N LYS A 60 -6.53 -1.87 -11.68
CA LYS A 60 -5.52 -0.84 -11.95
C LYS A 60 -6.14 0.38 -12.63
N GLN A 61 -7.14 0.19 -13.49
CA GLN A 61 -7.86 1.26 -14.20
C GLN A 61 -8.55 2.26 -13.27
N GLN A 62 -8.78 1.90 -12.00
CA GLN A 62 -9.32 2.82 -10.99
C GLN A 62 -8.26 3.80 -10.45
N LEU A 63 -6.96 3.53 -10.67
CA LEU A 63 -5.89 4.42 -10.25
C LEU A 63 -5.87 5.69 -11.12
N PRO A 64 -5.63 6.88 -10.52
CA PRO A 64 -5.61 8.14 -11.26
C PRO A 64 -4.62 8.14 -12.43
N HIS A 65 -4.97 8.84 -13.51
CA HIS A 65 -4.15 9.00 -14.73
C HIS A 65 -2.68 9.39 -14.43
N LYS A 66 -2.44 10.14 -13.36
CA LYS A 66 -1.08 10.53 -12.94
C LYS A 66 -0.19 9.33 -12.58
N VAL A 67 -0.75 8.25 -12.03
CA VAL A 67 -0.01 7.01 -11.73
C VAL A 67 0.54 6.38 -13.01
N TRP A 68 -0.25 6.42 -14.09
CA TRP A 68 0.09 5.83 -15.37
C TRP A 68 1.23 6.53 -16.11
N SER A 69 1.50 7.81 -15.80
CA SER A 69 2.60 8.54 -16.42
C SER A 69 3.97 7.87 -16.22
N ILE A 70 4.14 7.15 -15.10
CA ILE A 70 5.36 6.38 -14.80
C ILE A 70 5.31 4.99 -15.46
N CYS A 71 4.12 4.44 -15.67
CA CYS A 71 3.94 3.12 -16.27
C CYS A 71 4.22 3.10 -17.78
N ILE A 72 4.04 4.22 -18.49
CA ILE A 72 4.24 4.27 -19.95
C ILE A 72 5.70 3.96 -20.33
N ASP A 73 6.67 4.37 -19.50
CA ASP A 73 8.09 4.09 -19.70
C ASP A 73 8.54 2.75 -19.07
N CYS A 74 7.61 1.96 -18.51
CA CYS A 74 7.92 0.70 -17.87
C CYS A 74 8.15 -0.41 -18.90
N LEU A 75 9.25 -1.15 -18.75
CA LEU A 75 9.58 -2.33 -19.58
C LEU A 75 8.50 -3.42 -19.57
N LYS A 76 7.65 -3.44 -18.53
CA LYS A 76 6.54 -4.40 -18.40
C LYS A 76 5.22 -3.90 -18.97
N PHE A 77 5.13 -2.66 -19.43
CA PHE A 77 3.92 -2.14 -20.04
C PHE A 77 3.70 -2.77 -21.43
N PRO A 78 2.47 -3.11 -21.84
CA PRO A 78 1.19 -3.02 -21.10
C PRO A 78 0.86 -4.27 -20.26
N VAL A 79 1.70 -5.30 -20.28
CA VAL A 79 1.46 -6.61 -19.66
C VAL A 79 1.94 -6.71 -18.21
N CYS A 80 1.92 -5.60 -17.47
CA CYS A 80 2.40 -5.56 -16.10
C CYS A 80 1.57 -6.50 -15.21
N ASP A 81 2.27 -7.42 -14.55
CA ASP A 81 1.73 -8.52 -13.75
C ASP A 81 1.61 -8.21 -12.26
N GLU A 82 1.91 -6.97 -11.84
CA GLU A 82 1.66 -6.52 -10.47
C GLU A 82 0.17 -6.48 -10.16
N VAL A 83 -0.21 -6.67 -8.91
CA VAL A 83 -1.58 -6.52 -8.42
C VAL A 83 -1.72 -5.16 -7.74
N ALA A 84 -2.77 -4.41 -8.05
CA ALA A 84 -3.09 -3.17 -7.35
C ALA A 84 -3.87 -3.47 -6.07
N MET A 85 -3.30 -3.06 -4.95
CA MET A 85 -3.87 -3.17 -3.61
C MET A 85 -4.20 -1.77 -3.10
N GLN A 86 -5.37 -1.54 -2.51
CA GLN A 86 -5.75 -0.25 -1.94
C GLN A 86 -6.46 -0.41 -0.59
N ILE A 87 -6.27 0.55 0.29
CA ILE A 87 -7.01 0.68 1.54
C ILE A 87 -7.50 2.12 1.70
N GLU A 88 -8.67 2.29 2.33
CA GLU A 88 -9.11 3.59 2.82
C GLU A 88 -8.45 3.87 4.17
N VAL A 89 -7.84 5.05 4.30
CA VAL A 89 -7.15 5.44 5.54
C VAL A 89 -8.13 5.53 6.70
N GLU A 90 -9.38 5.94 6.44
CA GLU A 90 -10.43 5.95 7.45
C GLU A 90 -10.77 4.53 7.95
N GLU A 91 -10.83 3.53 7.05
CA GLU A 91 -11.00 2.12 7.44
C GLU A 91 -9.82 1.64 8.29
N TRP A 92 -8.59 2.00 7.92
CA TRP A 92 -7.38 1.67 8.69
C TRP A 92 -7.45 2.21 10.13
N VAL A 93 -7.78 3.48 10.30
CA VAL A 93 -7.88 4.14 11.62
C VAL A 93 -8.98 3.51 12.47
N LYS A 94 -10.16 3.24 11.89
CA LYS A 94 -11.29 2.61 12.61
C LYS A 94 -10.94 1.22 13.14
N ASN A 95 -10.23 0.42 12.33
CA ASN A 95 -9.85 -0.94 12.68
C ASN A 95 -8.74 -1.02 13.74
N ARG A 96 -8.11 0.11 14.09
CA ARG A 96 -7.02 0.21 15.08
C ARG A 96 -7.37 1.06 16.30
N ALA A 97 -8.64 1.05 16.73
CA ALA A 97 -9.11 1.78 17.92
C ALA A 97 -8.12 1.71 19.13
N PRO A 98 -8.03 2.79 19.93
CA PRO A 98 -6.79 3.27 20.54
C PRO A 98 -6.36 2.43 21.75
N SER A 99 -5.56 1.38 21.54
CA SER A 99 -4.83 0.72 22.63
C SER A 99 -3.30 0.78 22.52
N GLU A 100 -2.76 1.34 21.43
CA GLU A 100 -1.30 1.32 21.17
C GLU A 100 -0.68 2.68 20.82
N LEU A 101 -1.42 3.78 21.00
CA LEU A 101 -0.82 5.11 21.18
C LEU A 101 -0.55 5.31 22.68
N LYS A 102 0.50 4.66 23.19
CA LYS A 102 1.16 5.00 24.45
C LYS A 102 2.65 5.09 24.24
#